data_AF-A0A3D1KAD2-F1
#
_entry.id   AF-A0A3D1KAD2-F1
#
_cell.length_a   1.000
_cell.length_b   1.000
_cell.length_c   1.000
_cell.angle_alpha   90.00
_cell.angle_beta   90.00
_cell.angle_gamma   90.00
#
_symmetry.space_group_name_H-M   'P 1'
#
loop_
_entity.id
_entity.type
_entity.pdbx_description
1 polymer ?
#
loop_
_entity_poly.entity_id
_entity_poly.type
_entity_poly.pdbx_seq_one_letter_code
_entity_poly.pdbx_strand_id
1 'polypeptide(L)'
;MMLFSDRLEIWNPGHLPPTLTPEKLRHPHPSIPRNPLLADPLFLAHYIEKAGSGTLDMIGLCREAGLPEPDFRQDGGQWVVTLRRPAPQVTPQVTPQVNGQDGTKSALSRHQATAQVTEQDTAQVGEQVSEQVSEQVSEQVSEQVLSILRVVATTPQTKHELLDAAGLSDAYLNYKRHILPLLEQGILERTIPSKPTSRLQKYRITEKGRALLKGANQ
;
A
#
# COMPACT_ATOMS: atom_id res chain seq x y z
N MET A 1 2.02 -19.28 -16.88
CA MET A 1 1.76 -17.84 -16.76
C MET A 1 1.57 -17.27 -18.15
N MET A 2 0.54 -16.44 -18.35
CA MET A 2 0.27 -15.76 -19.62
C MET A 2 0.25 -14.25 -19.38
N LEU A 3 0.91 -13.49 -20.26
CA LEU A 3 0.96 -12.03 -20.19
C LEU A 3 0.27 -11.46 -21.43
N PHE A 4 -0.74 -10.62 -21.19
CA PHE A 4 -1.48 -9.89 -22.21
C PHE A 4 -1.17 -8.38 -22.11
N SER A 5 -1.62 -7.60 -23.09
CA SER A 5 -1.49 -6.14 -23.06
C SER A 5 -2.18 -5.53 -21.83
N ASP A 6 -3.34 -6.07 -21.45
CA ASP A 6 -4.22 -5.54 -20.41
C ASP A 6 -4.19 -6.30 -19.08
N ARG A 7 -3.59 -7.51 -19.03
CA ARG A 7 -3.61 -8.35 -17.82
C ARG A 7 -2.49 -9.38 -17.75
N LEU A 8 -2.23 -9.85 -16.55
CA LEU A 8 -1.40 -11.00 -16.23
C LEU A 8 -2.30 -12.13 -15.72
N GLU A 9 -2.16 -13.34 -16.26
CA GLU A 9 -2.85 -14.53 -15.78
C GLU A 9 -1.86 -15.58 -15.26
N ILE A 10 -2.08 -16.02 -14.03
CA ILE A 10 -1.31 -17.09 -13.38
C ILE A 10 -2.21 -18.32 -13.32
N TRP A 11 -1.80 -19.36 -14.06
CA TRP A 11 -2.53 -20.62 -14.20
C TRP A 11 -1.78 -21.70 -13.42
N ASN A 12 -2.48 -22.39 -12.52
CA ASN A 12 -1.94 -23.47 -11.72
C ASN A 12 -2.87 -24.70 -11.82
N PRO A 13 -2.37 -25.89 -12.17
CA PRO A 13 -3.20 -27.09 -12.21
C PRO A 13 -3.80 -27.42 -10.84
N GLY A 14 -5.04 -27.90 -10.87
CA GLY A 14 -5.79 -28.33 -9.71
C GLY A 14 -6.96 -27.40 -9.38
N HIS A 15 -7.39 -27.49 -8.13
CA HIS A 15 -8.60 -26.86 -7.62
C HIS A 15 -8.28 -26.16 -6.30
N LEU A 16 -9.20 -25.37 -5.78
CA LEU A 16 -9.14 -25.01 -4.37
C LEU A 16 -9.36 -26.25 -3.48
N PRO A 17 -8.90 -26.22 -2.21
CA PRO A 17 -9.38 -27.15 -1.20
C PRO A 17 -10.93 -27.13 -1.15
N PRO A 18 -11.61 -28.27 -0.92
CA PRO A 18 -13.08 -28.35 -0.98
C PRO A 18 -13.83 -27.37 -0.06
N THR A 19 -13.19 -26.90 1.01
CA THR A 19 -13.75 -25.96 1.99
C THR A 19 -13.65 -24.48 1.57
N LEU A 20 -13.01 -24.21 0.42
CA LEU A 20 -12.80 -22.88 -0.13
C LEU A 20 -13.46 -22.74 -1.51
N THR A 21 -14.00 -21.56 -1.77
CA THR A 21 -14.57 -21.15 -3.06
C THR A 21 -13.91 -19.84 -3.49
N PRO A 22 -13.94 -19.48 -4.78
CA PRO A 22 -13.40 -18.19 -5.23
C PRO A 22 -13.95 -17.00 -4.44
N GLU A 23 -15.25 -17.03 -4.12
CA GLU A 23 -15.90 -15.97 -3.34
C GLU A 23 -15.39 -15.90 -1.90
N LYS A 24 -15.15 -17.07 -1.28
CA LYS A 24 -14.63 -17.12 0.09
C LYS A 24 -13.21 -16.55 0.20
N LEU A 25 -12.43 -16.53 -0.89
CA LEU A 25 -11.11 -15.91 -0.92
C LEU A 25 -11.14 -14.38 -0.80
N ARG A 26 -12.31 -13.76 -0.96
CA ARG A 26 -12.52 -12.31 -0.77
C ARG A 26 -12.79 -11.93 0.70
N HIS A 27 -12.87 -12.92 1.58
CA HIS A 27 -13.16 -12.76 3.01
C HIS A 27 -12.09 -13.46 3.86
N PRO A 28 -11.98 -13.17 5.18
CA PRO A 28 -11.06 -13.90 6.05
C PRO A 28 -11.29 -15.42 6.01
N HIS A 29 -10.22 -16.17 5.76
CA HIS A 29 -10.25 -17.62 5.71
C HIS A 29 -8.92 -18.22 6.19
N PRO A 30 -8.89 -19.46 6.71
CA PRO A 30 -7.65 -20.09 7.13
C PRO A 30 -6.74 -20.42 5.93
N SER A 31 -5.44 -20.52 6.19
CA SER A 31 -4.50 -21.12 5.23
C SER A 31 -4.62 -22.64 5.28
N ILE A 32 -4.99 -23.25 4.15
CA ILE A 32 -5.16 -24.71 4.01
C ILE A 32 -4.18 -25.21 2.94
N PRO A 33 -2.90 -25.48 3.31
CA PRO A 33 -1.91 -25.96 2.36
C PRO A 33 -2.22 -27.42 1.95
N ARG A 34 -2.25 -27.67 0.64
CA ARG A 34 -2.39 -29.05 0.12
C ARG A 34 -1.17 -29.92 0.41
N ASN A 35 0.02 -29.31 0.43
CA ASN A 35 1.26 -29.99 0.73
C ASN A 35 2.00 -29.24 1.85
N PRO A 36 1.80 -29.64 3.12
CA PRO A 36 2.49 -29.04 4.26
C PRO A 36 4.01 -29.15 4.16
N LEU A 37 4.56 -30.22 3.59
CA LEU A 37 6.02 -30.42 3.43
C LEU A 37 6.66 -29.39 2.50
N LEU A 38 5.90 -28.78 1.59
CA LEU A 38 6.35 -27.65 0.79
C LEU A 38 6.04 -26.30 1.45
N ALA A 39 4.87 -26.17 2.08
CA ALA A 39 4.45 -24.92 2.70
C ALA A 39 5.30 -24.58 3.94
N ASP A 40 5.68 -25.56 4.75
CA ASP A 40 6.41 -25.34 5.99
C ASP A 40 7.80 -24.76 5.76
N PRO A 41 8.66 -25.30 4.87
CA PRO A 41 9.93 -24.66 4.53
C PRO A 41 9.77 -23.25 3.96
N LEU A 42 8.76 -22.99 3.13
CA LEU A 42 8.51 -21.65 2.58
C LEU A 42 8.08 -20.65 3.66
N PHE A 43 7.30 -21.10 4.65
CA PHE A 43 6.94 -20.30 5.82
C PHE A 43 8.17 -20.01 6.70
N LEU A 44 8.97 -21.04 7.01
CA LEU A 44 10.20 -20.89 7.79
C LEU A 44 11.24 -20.01 7.10
N ALA A 45 11.25 -20.01 5.76
CA ALA A 45 12.06 -19.11 4.95
C ALA A 45 11.40 -17.74 4.70
N HIS A 46 10.28 -17.44 5.34
CA HIS A 46 9.54 -16.17 5.25
C HIS A 46 9.06 -15.78 3.84
N TYR A 47 8.88 -16.76 2.94
CA TYR A 47 8.30 -16.53 1.62
C TYR A 47 6.76 -16.47 1.63
N ILE A 48 6.12 -17.11 2.61
CA ILE A 48 4.66 -17.15 2.75
C ILE A 48 4.24 -16.99 4.21
N GLU A 49 3.00 -16.55 4.42
CA GLU A 49 2.36 -16.47 5.73
C GLU A 49 1.39 -17.65 5.96
N LYS A 50 1.16 -18.04 7.22
CA LYS A 50 0.19 -19.09 7.59
C LYS A 50 -1.19 -18.58 7.97
N ALA A 51 -1.38 -17.27 8.10
CA ALA A 51 -2.65 -16.66 8.52
C ALA A 51 -3.76 -16.74 7.44
N GLY A 52 -3.43 -17.01 6.18
CA GLY A 52 -4.40 -17.02 5.09
C GLY A 52 -4.76 -15.64 4.56
N SER A 53 -3.97 -14.60 4.86
CA SER A 53 -4.24 -13.22 4.45
C SER A 53 -3.94 -12.93 2.97
N GLY A 54 -3.09 -13.73 2.32
CA GLY A 54 -2.48 -13.37 1.03
C GLY A 54 -3.44 -12.97 -0.11
N THR A 55 -4.66 -13.51 -0.15
CA THR A 55 -5.69 -13.14 -1.13
C THR A 55 -6.32 -11.78 -0.82
N LEU A 56 -6.62 -11.51 0.45
CA LEU A 56 -7.09 -10.20 0.92
C LEU A 56 -6.02 -9.13 0.73
N ASP A 57 -4.77 -9.52 0.91
CA ASP A 57 -3.58 -8.71 0.70
C ASP A 57 -3.47 -8.26 -0.75
N MET A 58 -3.63 -9.21 -1.67
CA MET A 58 -3.67 -8.95 -3.10
C MET A 58 -4.82 -8.01 -3.48
N ILE A 59 -6.03 -8.25 -2.95
CA ILE A 59 -7.20 -7.39 -3.18
C ILE A 59 -6.94 -5.96 -2.70
N GLY A 60 -6.46 -5.81 -1.46
CA GLY A 60 -6.14 -4.51 -0.86
C GLY A 60 -5.08 -3.76 -1.68
N LEU A 61 -4.02 -4.44 -2.09
CA LEU A 61 -2.96 -3.85 -2.92
C LEU A 61 -3.48 -3.38 -4.29
N CYS A 62 -4.35 -4.15 -4.94
CA CYS A 62 -4.97 -3.71 -6.20
C CYS A 62 -5.82 -2.46 -5.98
N ARG A 63 -6.65 -2.44 -4.94
CA ARG A 63 -7.51 -1.29 -4.62
C ARG A 63 -6.72 -0.03 -4.31
N GLU A 64 -5.67 -0.15 -3.48
CA GLU A 64 -4.77 0.96 -3.14
C GLU A 64 -4.03 1.52 -4.36
N ALA A 65 -3.71 0.67 -5.33
CA ALA A 65 -3.10 1.08 -6.59
C ALA A 65 -4.09 1.62 -7.63
N GLY A 66 -5.39 1.72 -7.30
CA GLY A 66 -6.44 2.12 -8.23
C GLY A 66 -6.68 1.09 -9.35
N LEU A 67 -6.29 -0.16 -9.15
CA LEU A 67 -6.48 -1.26 -10.08
C LEU A 67 -7.78 -2.00 -9.80
N PRO A 68 -8.39 -2.63 -10.82
CA PRO A 68 -9.40 -3.65 -10.60
C PRO A 68 -8.87 -4.74 -9.67
N GLU A 69 -9.71 -5.23 -8.76
CA GLU A 69 -9.39 -6.35 -7.89
C GLU A 69 -9.02 -7.61 -8.71
N PRO A 70 -8.21 -8.52 -8.15
CA PRO A 70 -7.92 -9.79 -8.80
C PRO A 70 -9.21 -10.57 -9.07
N ASP A 71 -9.24 -11.23 -10.22
CA ASP A 71 -10.27 -12.22 -10.54
C ASP A 71 -9.74 -13.63 -10.23
N PHE A 72 -10.58 -14.43 -9.58
CA PHE A 72 -10.28 -15.77 -9.12
C PHE A 72 -11.22 -16.75 -9.81
N ARG A 73 -10.67 -17.63 -10.64
CA ARG A 73 -11.45 -18.56 -11.45
C ARG A 73 -10.95 -19.99 -11.28
N GLN A 74 -11.89 -20.93 -11.27
CA GLN A 74 -11.60 -22.35 -11.33
C GLN A 74 -12.38 -22.96 -12.49
N ASP A 75 -11.66 -23.47 -13.50
CA ASP A 75 -12.25 -23.98 -14.74
C ASP A 75 -11.40 -25.15 -15.27
N GLY A 76 -12.04 -26.22 -15.72
CA GLY A 76 -11.36 -27.34 -16.41
C GLY A 76 -10.17 -27.96 -15.67
N GLY A 77 -10.19 -28.01 -14.33
CA GLY A 77 -9.05 -28.51 -13.55
C GLY A 77 -7.90 -27.53 -13.38
N GLN A 78 -8.12 -26.25 -13.69
CA GLN A 78 -7.16 -25.16 -13.52
C GLN A 78 -7.67 -24.15 -12.50
N TRP A 79 -6.76 -23.69 -11.66
CA TRP A 79 -6.91 -22.50 -10.86
C TRP A 79 -6.24 -21.32 -11.57
N VAL A 80 -6.98 -20.22 -11.75
CA VAL A 80 -6.51 -19.04 -12.47
C VAL A 80 -6.69 -17.79 -11.62
N VAL A 81 -5.61 -17.03 -11.47
CA VAL A 81 -5.62 -15.68 -10.89
C VAL A 81 -5.31 -14.67 -11.98
N THR A 82 -6.17 -13.66 -12.13
CA THR A 82 -6.01 -12.60 -13.13
C THR A 82 -5.77 -11.26 -12.46
N LEU A 83 -4.66 -10.60 -12.80
CA LEU A 83 -4.32 -9.23 -12.37
C LEU A 83 -4.41 -8.29 -13.56
N ARG A 84 -5.22 -7.22 -13.46
CA ARG A 84 -5.42 -6.27 -14.56
C ARG A 84 -4.47 -5.08 -14.46
N ARG A 85 -4.02 -4.58 -15.62
CA ARG A 85 -3.32 -3.30 -15.78
C ARG A 85 -4.31 -2.15 -15.60
N PRO A 86 -3.89 -0.92 -15.21
CA PRO A 86 -4.77 0.24 -15.26
C PRO A 86 -5.45 0.36 -16.62
N ALA A 87 -6.74 0.67 -16.63
CA ALA A 87 -7.40 1.05 -17.86
C ALA A 87 -6.70 2.31 -18.43
N PRO A 88 -6.52 2.42 -19.75
CA PRO A 88 -6.07 3.67 -20.35
C PRO A 88 -7.00 4.79 -19.91
N GLN A 89 -6.46 5.80 -19.23
CA GLN A 89 -7.20 7.01 -18.89
C GLN A 89 -7.51 7.73 -20.21
N VAL A 90 -8.71 7.51 -20.77
CA VAL A 90 -9.20 8.30 -21.89
C VAL A 90 -9.49 9.69 -21.35
N THR A 91 -8.55 10.61 -21.51
CA THR A 91 -8.83 12.03 -21.33
C THR A 91 -9.75 12.45 -22.48
N PRO A 92 -10.99 12.93 -22.22
CA PRO A 92 -11.76 13.57 -23.27
C PRO A 92 -11.05 14.88 -23.61
N GLN A 93 -10.27 14.87 -24.70
CA GLN A 93 -9.84 16.11 -25.33
C GLN A 93 -11.09 16.77 -25.92
N VAL A 94 -11.65 17.73 -25.17
CA VAL A 94 -12.65 18.66 -25.70
C VAL A 94 -11.95 19.50 -26.77
N THR A 95 -12.17 19.15 -28.03
CA THR A 95 -11.78 19.99 -29.16
C THR A 95 -12.85 21.08 -29.29
N PRO A 96 -12.55 22.38 -29.11
CA PRO A 96 -13.48 23.40 -29.50
C PRO A 96 -13.52 23.45 -31.04
N GLN A 97 -14.53 22.82 -31.64
CA GLN A 97 -14.88 23.07 -33.04
C GLN A 97 -15.54 24.45 -33.11
N VAL A 98 -14.76 25.49 -33.39
CA VAL A 98 -15.27 26.76 -33.91
C VAL A 98 -15.35 26.62 -35.43
N ASN A 99 -16.55 26.37 -35.94
CA ASN A 99 -16.84 26.53 -37.37
C ASN A 99 -17.05 28.02 -37.66
N GLY A 100 -15.97 28.70 -38.07
CA GLY A 100 -16.01 30.02 -38.68
C GLY A 100 -15.50 29.92 -40.11
N GLN A 101 -16.42 29.97 -41.07
CA GLN A 101 -16.12 30.23 -42.47
C GLN A 101 -15.69 31.69 -42.62
N ASP A 102 -14.60 31.91 -43.36
CA ASP A 102 -14.44 32.95 -44.39
C ASP A 102 -13.05 33.61 -44.40
N GLY A 103 -12.47 33.62 -45.60
CA GLY A 103 -11.80 34.81 -46.12
C GLY A 103 -10.33 34.99 -45.75
N THR A 104 -9.47 34.32 -46.51
CA THR A 104 -8.12 34.81 -46.79
C THR A 104 -8.16 36.24 -47.31
N LYS A 105 -7.44 37.17 -46.64
CA LYS A 105 -6.70 38.27 -47.26
C LYS A 105 -5.81 38.99 -46.25
N SER A 106 -4.50 38.94 -46.55
CA SER A 106 -3.55 40.06 -46.57
C SER A 106 -3.49 40.99 -45.35
N ALA A 107 -2.35 41.03 -44.66
CA ALA A 107 -1.45 42.18 -44.69
C ALA A 107 -0.29 42.02 -43.70
N LEU A 108 0.88 42.50 -44.14
CA LEU A 108 2.11 42.63 -43.38
C LEU A 108 1.93 43.57 -42.17
N SER A 109 2.62 43.31 -41.06
CA SER A 109 3.53 44.31 -40.49
C SER A 109 4.46 43.72 -39.42
N ARG A 110 5.71 44.17 -39.50
CA ARG A 110 6.75 44.09 -38.47
C ARG A 110 6.26 44.83 -37.21
N HIS A 111 6.68 44.38 -36.04
CA HIS A 111 7.68 45.06 -35.21
C HIS A 111 7.77 44.40 -33.81
N GLN A 112 8.99 44.34 -33.32
CA GLN A 112 9.42 43.84 -32.02
C GLN A 112 8.85 44.69 -30.88
N ALA A 113 8.65 44.07 -29.70
CA ALA A 113 8.85 44.75 -28.42
C ALA A 113 9.08 43.73 -27.29
N THR A 114 10.34 43.66 -26.88
CA THR A 114 10.86 43.20 -25.58
C THR A 114 10.19 43.91 -24.40
N ALA A 115 9.90 43.18 -23.33
CA ALA A 115 9.97 43.70 -21.95
C ALA A 115 10.24 42.54 -20.97
N GLN A 116 11.13 42.83 -20.04
CA GLN A 116 11.85 41.96 -19.11
C GLN A 116 11.41 42.29 -17.67
N VAL A 117 11.53 41.30 -16.77
CA VAL A 117 11.80 41.44 -15.30
C VAL A 117 10.58 41.94 -14.47
N THR A 118 10.22 41.43 -13.27
CA THR A 118 10.93 41.13 -12.00
C THR A 118 9.99 40.19 -11.18
N GLU A 119 10.40 39.04 -10.66
CA GLU A 119 10.99 38.78 -9.32
C GLU A 119 10.12 39.08 -8.07
N GLN A 120 9.90 37.99 -7.31
CA GLN A 120 9.89 37.83 -5.83
C GLN A 120 8.61 37.94 -4.97
N ASP A 121 8.62 37.02 -3.98
CA ASP A 121 7.92 36.99 -2.68
C ASP A 121 6.42 36.67 -2.64
N THR A 122 5.86 35.90 -1.69
CA THR A 122 6.35 35.37 -0.40
C THR A 122 5.43 34.22 0.06
N ALA A 123 6.02 33.31 0.83
CA ALA A 123 5.52 32.54 1.98
C ALA A 123 4.02 32.55 2.40
N GLN A 124 3.58 31.33 2.77
CA GLN A 124 2.71 30.96 3.91
C GLN A 124 1.17 30.99 3.79
N VAL A 125 0.58 30.15 4.67
CA VAL A 125 -0.85 29.88 5.00
C VAL A 125 -1.38 28.62 4.31
N GLY A 126 -1.80 27.53 4.97
CA GLY A 126 -1.94 27.13 6.38
C GLY A 126 -2.49 25.68 6.33
N GLU A 127 -1.91 24.68 6.98
CA GLU A 127 -2.08 24.36 8.40
C GLU A 127 -3.55 24.46 8.86
N GLN A 128 -4.40 23.52 8.39
CA GLN A 128 -5.74 23.31 8.97
C GLN A 128 -6.46 22.02 8.52
N VAL A 129 -5.84 20.83 8.55
CA VAL A 129 -6.60 19.55 8.48
C VAL A 129 -5.92 18.38 9.23
N SER A 130 -5.27 18.62 10.37
CA SER A 130 -4.52 17.57 11.10
C SER A 130 -5.13 17.14 12.44
N GLU A 131 -6.27 17.68 12.87
CA GLU A 131 -6.77 17.48 14.25
C GLU A 131 -8.15 16.81 14.40
N GLN A 132 -8.73 16.19 13.36
CA GLN A 132 -10.07 15.58 13.48
C GLN A 132 -10.18 14.07 13.20
N VAL A 133 -9.08 13.31 13.21
CA VAL A 133 -9.14 11.84 13.04
C VAL A 133 -8.46 11.07 14.19
N SER A 134 -8.27 11.70 15.34
CA SER A 134 -7.57 11.09 16.49
C SER A 134 -8.46 10.48 17.58
N GLU A 135 -9.79 10.51 17.48
CA GLU A 135 -10.67 10.17 18.61
C GLU A 135 -11.57 8.93 18.45
N GLN A 136 -11.39 8.07 17.44
CA GLN A 136 -12.32 6.92 17.25
C GLN A 136 -11.73 5.52 17.06
N VAL A 137 -10.47 5.26 17.43
CA VAL A 137 -9.95 3.87 17.46
C VAL A 137 -9.31 3.56 18.81
N SER A 138 -10.14 3.47 19.85
CA SER A 138 -9.77 2.94 21.17
C SER A 138 -10.24 1.50 21.41
N GLU A 139 -10.76 0.81 20.39
CA GLU A 139 -11.25 -0.56 20.55
C GLU A 139 -10.21 -1.57 20.04
N GLN A 140 -9.43 -2.08 21.00
CA GLN A 140 -8.40 -3.12 20.90
C GLN A 140 -7.12 -2.73 20.15
N VAL A 141 -6.12 -2.29 20.92
CA VAL A 141 -4.71 -2.37 20.49
C VAL A 141 -4.40 -3.84 20.23
N SER A 142 -4.06 -4.18 18.98
CA SER A 142 -3.80 -5.58 18.62
C SER A 142 -2.55 -6.11 19.32
N GLU A 143 -2.48 -7.43 19.57
CA GLU A 143 -1.29 -8.08 20.15
C GLU A 143 -0.02 -7.79 19.34
N GLN A 144 -0.12 -7.70 18.00
CA GLN A 144 1.01 -7.33 17.15
C GLN A 144 1.54 -5.92 17.46
N VAL A 145 0.65 -4.96 17.68
CA VAL A 145 1.06 -3.59 18.06
C VAL A 145 1.74 -3.61 19.43
N LEU A 146 1.19 -4.35 20.40
CA LEU A 146 1.81 -4.48 21.73
C LEU A 146 3.21 -5.11 21.64
N SER A 147 3.38 -6.16 20.85
CA SER A 147 4.70 -6.78 20.63
C SER A 147 5.71 -5.81 20.01
N ILE A 148 5.30 -5.03 19.01
CA ILE A 148 6.13 -3.98 18.40
C ILE A 148 6.54 -2.94 19.45
N LEU A 149 5.60 -2.45 20.25
CA LEU A 149 5.87 -1.44 21.27
C LEU A 149 6.77 -1.96 22.40
N ARG A 150 6.62 -3.24 22.79
CA ARG A 150 7.46 -3.87 23.82
C ARG A 150 8.91 -3.96 23.38
N VAL A 151 9.20 -4.41 22.16
CA VAL A 151 10.58 -4.58 21.69
C VAL A 151 11.30 -3.25 21.51
N VAL A 152 10.59 -2.20 21.10
CA VAL A 152 11.17 -0.86 20.83
C VAL A 152 11.19 0.06 22.05
N ALA A 153 10.63 -0.38 23.19
CA ALA A 153 10.55 0.42 24.42
C ALA A 153 11.92 0.72 25.05
N THR A 154 12.90 -0.16 24.85
CA THR A 154 14.24 -0.08 25.46
C THR A 154 15.27 0.50 24.51
N THR A 155 15.35 0.01 23.28
CA THR A 155 16.35 0.41 22.28
C THR A 155 15.72 0.59 20.90
N PRO A 156 16.28 1.47 20.03
CA PRO A 156 15.80 1.57 18.66
C PRO A 156 16.02 0.28 17.88
N GLN A 157 14.97 -0.15 17.18
CA GLN A 157 14.91 -1.43 16.45
C GLN A 157 14.82 -1.19 14.94
N THR A 158 15.32 -2.14 14.15
CA THR A 158 15.16 -2.15 12.69
C THR A 158 13.74 -2.55 12.29
N LYS A 159 13.39 -2.30 11.02
CA LYS A 159 12.11 -2.74 10.45
C LYS A 159 11.90 -4.25 10.62
N HIS A 160 12.96 -5.03 10.39
CA HIS A 160 12.95 -6.48 10.49
C HIS A 160 12.65 -6.94 11.92
N GLU A 161 13.39 -6.42 12.90
CA GLU A 161 13.20 -6.76 14.33
C GLU A 161 11.79 -6.41 14.85
N LEU A 162 11.20 -5.31 14.37
CA LEU A 162 9.82 -4.96 14.72
C LEU A 162 8.80 -5.96 14.16
N LEU A 163 8.96 -6.39 12.91
CA LEU A 163 8.07 -7.35 12.27
C LEU A 163 8.24 -8.74 12.88
N ASP A 164 9.47 -9.15 13.14
CA ASP A 164 9.80 -10.42 13.79
C ASP A 164 9.19 -10.52 15.19
N ALA A 165 9.29 -9.44 15.99
CA ALA A 165 8.64 -9.38 17.30
C ALA A 165 7.11 -9.52 17.24
N ALA A 166 6.49 -9.07 16.15
CA ALA A 166 5.06 -9.25 15.89
C ALA A 166 4.69 -10.62 15.29
N GLY A 167 5.68 -11.49 15.03
CA GLY A 167 5.49 -12.78 14.37
C GLY A 167 5.19 -12.67 12.87
N LEU A 168 5.66 -11.60 12.22
CA LEU A 168 5.39 -11.26 10.83
C LEU A 168 6.66 -11.37 9.98
N SER A 169 6.54 -11.81 8.72
CA SER A 169 7.68 -11.77 7.79
C SER A 169 8.11 -10.33 7.48
N ASP A 170 9.35 -10.19 6.97
CA ASP A 170 9.89 -8.91 6.48
C ASP A 170 9.34 -8.51 5.09
N ALA A 171 8.03 -8.66 4.91
CA ALA A 171 7.31 -8.19 3.75
C ALA A 171 7.02 -6.68 3.88
N TYR A 172 7.12 -5.96 2.76
CA TYR A 172 6.75 -4.53 2.72
C TYR A 172 5.30 -4.30 3.17
N LEU A 173 4.40 -5.25 2.90
CA LEU A 173 3.00 -5.12 3.29
C LEU A 173 2.81 -5.21 4.82
N ASN A 174 3.60 -6.03 5.51
CA ASN A 174 3.59 -6.10 6.97
C ASN A 174 4.09 -4.77 7.57
N TYR A 175 5.13 -4.18 6.98
CA TYR A 175 5.56 -2.83 7.34
C TYR A 175 4.43 -1.80 7.16
N LYS A 176 3.77 -1.81 6.00
CA LYS A 176 2.70 -0.86 5.66
C LYS A 176 1.48 -0.98 6.59
N ARG A 177 1.17 -2.20 7.07
CA ARG A 177 0.01 -2.45 7.95
C ARG A 177 0.27 -2.23 9.42
N HIS A 178 1.46 -2.59 9.89
CA HIS A 178 1.72 -2.67 11.32
C HIS A 178 2.66 -1.58 11.83
N ILE A 179 3.56 -1.07 10.99
CA ILE A 179 4.57 -0.08 11.42
C ILE A 179 4.22 1.31 10.88
N LEU A 180 3.83 1.43 9.61
CA LEU A 180 3.53 2.73 9.00
C LEU A 180 2.42 3.50 9.73
N PRO A 181 1.28 2.89 10.15
CA PRO A 181 0.24 3.61 10.88
C PRO A 181 0.74 4.12 12.23
N LEU A 182 1.63 3.37 12.90
CA LEU A 182 2.23 3.82 14.16
C LEU A 182 3.16 5.01 13.97
N LEU A 183 3.83 5.12 12.82
CA LEU A 183 4.62 6.30 12.45
C LEU A 183 3.72 7.50 12.15
N GLU A 184 2.65 7.30 11.38
CA GLU A 184 1.69 8.35 11.01
C GLU A 184 0.96 8.90 12.24
N GLN A 185 0.64 8.04 13.22
CA GLN A 185 0.00 8.44 14.48
C GLN A 185 1.00 9.03 15.50
N GLY A 186 2.30 9.07 15.19
CA GLY A 186 3.34 9.55 16.10
C GLY A 186 3.56 8.66 17.32
N ILE A 187 3.21 7.37 17.25
CA ILE A 187 3.47 6.36 18.28
C ILE A 187 4.92 5.87 18.20
N LEU A 188 5.41 5.74 16.96
CA LEU A 188 6.80 5.47 16.63
C LEU A 188 7.37 6.65 15.83
N GLU A 189 8.69 6.75 15.79
CA GLU A 189 9.39 7.69 14.91
C GLU A 189 10.67 7.06 14.33
N ARG A 190 11.14 7.60 13.21
CA ARG A 190 12.37 7.18 12.51
C ARG A 190 13.59 7.79 13.22
N THR A 191 14.67 7.03 13.37
CA THR A 191 15.94 7.58 13.88
C THR A 191 16.66 8.45 12.86
N ILE A 192 16.40 8.25 11.56
CA ILE A 192 16.92 9.06 10.46
C ILE A 192 15.73 9.59 9.63
N PRO A 193 15.05 10.66 10.09
CA PRO A 193 13.88 11.21 9.40
C PRO A 193 14.20 11.75 8.01
N SER A 194 15.37 12.38 7.83
CA SER A 194 15.81 13.00 6.58
C SER A 194 16.07 11.98 5.45
N LYS A 195 16.30 10.70 5.79
CA LYS A 195 16.54 9.62 4.82
C LYS A 195 15.72 8.38 5.20
N PRO A 196 14.41 8.36 4.89
CA PRO A 196 13.50 7.28 5.27
C PRO A 196 13.95 5.89 4.81
N THR A 197 14.57 5.80 3.64
CA THR A 197 15.05 4.57 2.99
C THR A 197 16.49 4.19 3.37
N SER A 198 17.07 4.81 4.40
CA SER A 198 18.43 4.50 4.86
C SER A 198 18.57 3.03 5.29
N ARG A 199 19.67 2.38 4.90
CA ARG A 199 20.02 1.03 5.37
C ARG A 199 20.25 0.98 6.89
N LEU A 200 20.58 2.12 7.50
CA LEU A 200 20.78 2.27 8.94
C LEU A 200 19.52 2.78 9.65
N GLN A 201 18.37 2.79 8.97
CA GLN A 201 17.11 3.25 9.55
C GLN A 201 16.71 2.33 10.71
N LYS A 202 16.41 2.96 11.85
CA LYS A 202 15.79 2.32 13.00
C LYS A 202 14.54 3.11 13.40
N TYR A 203 13.75 2.51 14.26
CA TYR A 203 12.53 3.07 14.81
C TYR A 203 12.66 3.14 16.32
N ARG A 204 12.17 4.22 16.92
CA ARG A 204 12.13 4.40 18.37
C ARG A 204 10.71 4.75 18.81
N ILE A 205 10.35 4.37 20.03
CA ILE A 205 9.06 4.70 20.62
C ILE A 205 9.01 6.17 21.06
N THR A 206 7.88 6.83 20.86
CA THR A 206 7.62 8.19 21.35
C THR A 206 6.98 8.17 22.74
N GLU A 207 6.78 9.34 23.35
CA GLU A 207 6.03 9.46 24.61
C GLU A 207 4.59 8.94 24.47
N LYS A 208 3.94 9.23 23.33
CA LYS A 208 2.60 8.72 23.01
C LYS A 208 2.57 7.19 22.96
N GLY A 209 3.56 6.58 22.33
CA GLY A 209 3.67 5.11 22.31
C GLY A 209 3.94 4.50 23.68
N ARG A 210 4.73 5.17 24.53
CA ARG A 210 4.95 4.74 25.92
C ARG A 210 3.67 4.82 26.76
N ALA A 211 2.85 5.85 26.56
CA ALA A 211 1.57 5.98 27.24
C ALA A 211 0.61 4.86 26.85
N LEU A 212 0.52 4.55 25.55
CA LEU A 212 -0.28 3.42 25.04
C LEU A 212 0.18 2.08 25.62
N LEU A 213 1.49 1.83 25.65
CA LEU A 213 2.03 0.59 26.22
C LEU A 213 1.75 0.46 27.73
N LYS A 214 1.76 1.56 28.48
CA LYS A 214 1.39 1.55 29.91
C LYS A 214 -0.09 1.31 30.14
N GLY A 215 -0.96 1.88 29.30
CA GLY A 215 -2.41 1.71 29.40
C GLY A 215 -2.87 0.29 29.07
N ALA A 216 -2.12 -0.45 28.26
CA ALA A 216 -2.43 -1.83 27.89
C ALA A 216 -1.95 -2.89 28.92
N ASN A 217 -1.09 -2.52 29.88
CA ASN A 217 -0.58 -3.42 30.93
C ASN A 217 -1.30 -3.22 32.29
N GLN A 218 -2.36 -2.40 32.34
CA GLN A 218 -3.22 -2.19 33.51
C GLN A 218 -4.52 -2.96 33.33
#